data_AF-A0A7C6UJ22-F1
#
_entry.id   AF-A0A7C6UJ22-F1
#
_cell.length_a   1.000
_cell.length_b   1.000
_cell.length_c   1.000
_cell.angle_alpha   90.00
_cell.angle_beta   90.00
_cell.angle_gamma   90.00
#
_symmetry.space_group_name_H-M   'P 1'
#
loop_
_entity.id
_entity.type
_entity.pdbx_description
1 polymer ?
#
loop_
_entity_poly.entity_id
_entity_poly.type
_entity_poly.pdbx_seq_one_letter_code
_entity_poly.pdbx_strand_id
1 'polypeptide(L)'
;MKIGVVVHGPQIVDSGHAQKFIDFLEEYGSVKARLGGTMGRTAVIDAHLEDKIDISKKLFPSQSVDIFHQEKYDVIFLINYGKSSVTGHAFGYKVYNNCQDQPPLIQMERPGEADGSVVAWRSDLEELARDISIKRGLVMVSPDEIKEALFKEEPCQEVSGAVCRKIAGASPSENIFVNGIVIGKSNSSKVSILAENGIITDLIGGDLKQHGVEKLGKINLEKAIIKTGLLRKSQVNPRIIRSNKSKHKFTVAFVNHAAEDIYKFKNVDLVVTVGDDTTLVAADILYRFNIPVIGITDGDLDKVVEEGFKTKDSLIIEVNAGWDDFVGLEVFLKLFNNQETIEVENLENFKSKLLQIINEVNSNYKLK
;
A
#
# COMPACT_ATOMS: atom_id res chain seq x y z
N MET A 1 26.97 1.12 -16.59
CA MET A 1 26.17 -0.04 -16.13
C MET A 1 24.70 0.16 -16.48
N LYS A 2 23.90 -0.90 -16.55
CA LYS A 2 22.44 -0.87 -16.66
C LYS A 2 21.85 -1.07 -15.27
N ILE A 3 21.25 -0.01 -14.73
CA ILE A 3 20.86 0.09 -13.32
C ILE A 3 19.34 0.13 -13.19
N GLY A 4 18.79 -0.82 -12.43
CA GLY A 4 17.36 -0.87 -12.13
C GLY A 4 17.11 -0.26 -10.76
N VAL A 5 16.13 0.63 -10.62
CA VAL A 5 15.76 1.22 -9.31
C VAL A 5 14.33 0.84 -8.98
N VAL A 6 14.15 0.12 -7.89
CA VAL A 6 12.84 -0.20 -7.31
C VAL A 6 12.58 0.77 -6.17
N VAL A 7 11.64 1.69 -6.41
CA VAL A 7 11.21 2.69 -5.42
C VAL A 7 10.07 2.12 -4.59
N HIS A 8 10.20 2.09 -3.26
CA HIS A 8 9.13 1.60 -2.38
C HIS A 8 8.69 2.63 -1.33
N GLY A 9 7.37 2.72 -1.18
CA GLY A 9 6.71 3.57 -0.20
C GLY A 9 6.60 5.03 -0.64
N PRO A 10 5.63 5.78 -0.09
CA PRO A 10 5.48 7.20 -0.43
C PRO A 10 6.59 8.06 0.19
N GLN A 11 7.07 7.73 1.40
CA GLN A 11 7.99 8.58 2.16
C GLN A 11 9.34 8.82 1.44
N ILE A 12 9.88 7.83 0.70
CA ILE A 12 11.12 8.02 -0.05
C ILE A 12 10.94 9.03 -1.20
N VAL A 13 9.73 9.13 -1.74
CA VAL A 13 9.35 10.08 -2.80
C VAL A 13 9.05 11.44 -2.20
N ASP A 14 8.19 11.48 -1.16
CA ASP A 14 7.73 12.72 -0.50
C ASP A 14 8.90 13.49 0.15
N SER A 15 9.93 12.79 0.63
CA SER A 15 11.17 13.41 1.16
C SER A 15 12.12 13.93 0.06
N GLY A 16 11.82 13.70 -1.21
CA GLY A 16 12.66 14.05 -2.35
C GLY A 16 13.92 13.18 -2.50
N HIS A 17 14.12 12.19 -1.64
CA HIS A 17 15.29 11.32 -1.71
C HIS A 17 15.26 10.40 -2.93
N ALA A 18 14.10 9.88 -3.32
CA ALA A 18 13.97 9.04 -4.51
C ALA A 18 14.61 9.69 -5.76
N GLN A 19 14.27 10.97 -6.00
CA GLN A 19 14.82 11.73 -7.10
C GLN A 19 16.34 11.90 -6.99
N LYS A 20 16.81 12.36 -5.82
CA LYS A 20 18.24 12.56 -5.54
C LYS A 20 19.07 11.29 -5.73
N PHE A 21 18.51 10.11 -5.46
CA PHE A 21 19.21 8.84 -5.67
C PHE A 21 19.21 8.40 -7.12
N ILE A 22 18.11 8.58 -7.83
CA ILE A 22 18.06 8.27 -9.27
C ILE A 22 19.11 9.12 -9.99
N ASP A 23 19.14 10.44 -9.76
CA ASP A 23 20.11 11.34 -10.40
C ASP A 23 21.56 10.97 -10.01
N PHE A 24 21.81 10.58 -8.76
CA PHE A 24 23.13 10.11 -8.33
C PHE A 24 23.57 8.81 -9.04
N LEU A 25 22.65 7.85 -9.21
CA LEU A 25 22.96 6.58 -9.86
C LEU A 25 23.19 6.73 -11.37
N GLU A 26 22.70 7.81 -11.98
CA GLU A 26 22.99 8.13 -13.39
C GLU A 26 24.48 8.40 -13.63
N GLU A 27 25.24 8.79 -12.59
CA GLU A 27 26.70 8.93 -12.67
C GLU A 27 27.41 7.58 -12.88
N TYR A 28 26.75 6.46 -12.57
CA TYR A 28 27.27 5.09 -12.70
C TYR A 28 26.77 4.37 -13.97
N GLY A 29 25.75 4.92 -14.63
CA GLY A 29 25.22 4.33 -15.85
C GLY A 29 23.78 4.70 -16.20
N SER A 30 23.16 3.91 -17.07
CA SER A 30 21.78 4.13 -17.50
C SER A 30 20.83 3.60 -16.44
N VAL A 31 19.99 4.48 -15.90
CA VAL A 31 19.03 4.17 -14.84
C VAL A 31 17.63 4.01 -15.43
N LYS A 32 16.89 2.98 -15.00
CA LYS A 32 15.43 2.94 -15.10
C LYS A 32 14.83 2.70 -13.73
N ALA A 33 13.84 3.50 -13.35
CA ALA A 33 13.14 3.35 -12.10
C ALA A 33 11.70 2.87 -12.31
N ARG A 34 11.20 2.06 -11.38
CA ARG A 34 9.80 1.67 -11.26
C ARG A 34 9.39 1.62 -9.80
N LEU A 35 8.11 1.80 -9.54
CA LEU A 35 7.60 1.83 -8.18
C LEU A 35 6.90 0.52 -7.78
N GLY A 36 7.20 0.03 -6.57
CA GLY A 36 6.45 -1.02 -5.90
C GLY A 36 5.46 -0.46 -4.87
N GLY A 37 4.17 -0.76 -5.04
CA GLY A 37 3.09 -0.47 -4.08
C GLY A 37 2.16 0.70 -4.43
N THR A 38 0.94 0.68 -3.89
CA THR A 38 -0.15 1.60 -4.28
C THR A 38 0.09 3.05 -3.88
N MET A 39 0.39 3.33 -2.60
CA MET A 39 0.54 4.73 -2.12
C MET A 39 1.78 5.44 -2.65
N GLY A 40 2.82 4.70 -3.01
CA GLY A 40 3.99 5.29 -3.66
C GLY A 40 3.64 5.90 -5.03
N ARG A 41 2.63 5.35 -5.74
CA ARG A 41 2.19 5.90 -7.04
C ARG A 41 1.57 7.28 -6.83
N THR A 42 0.84 7.45 -5.72
CA THR A 42 0.24 8.72 -5.32
C THR A 42 1.34 9.75 -5.08
N ALA A 43 2.41 9.35 -4.39
CA ALA A 43 3.55 10.21 -4.13
C ALA A 43 4.32 10.60 -5.40
N VAL A 44 4.52 9.67 -6.33
CA VAL A 44 5.16 9.97 -7.63
C VAL A 44 4.33 10.98 -8.42
N ILE A 45 2.99 10.84 -8.44
CA ILE A 45 2.08 11.79 -9.08
C ILE A 45 2.18 13.18 -8.45
N ASP A 46 2.11 13.25 -7.12
CA ASP A 46 2.18 14.52 -6.40
C ASP A 46 3.55 15.21 -6.60
N ALA A 47 4.62 14.43 -6.75
CA ALA A 47 5.99 14.91 -6.96
C ALA A 47 6.36 15.18 -8.42
N HIS A 48 5.45 14.97 -9.39
CA HIS A 48 5.72 15.10 -10.83
C HIS A 48 6.86 14.21 -11.34
N LEU A 49 6.96 12.96 -10.85
CA LEU A 49 8.07 12.05 -11.16
C LEU A 49 7.69 10.90 -12.10
N GLU A 50 6.53 10.95 -12.78
CA GLU A 50 6.07 9.85 -13.64
C GLU A 50 6.92 9.63 -14.90
N ASP A 51 7.66 10.65 -15.32
CA ASP A 51 8.62 10.58 -16.43
C ASP A 51 9.91 9.85 -16.02
N LYS A 52 10.25 9.87 -14.73
CA LYS A 52 11.44 9.22 -14.16
C LYS A 52 11.15 7.86 -13.52
N ILE A 53 9.98 7.70 -12.90
CA ILE A 53 9.59 6.49 -12.16
C ILE A 53 8.33 5.88 -12.81
N ASP A 54 8.48 4.68 -13.38
CA ASP A 54 7.36 3.96 -13.97
C ASP A 54 6.35 3.52 -12.89
N ILE A 55 5.13 4.05 -13.00
CA ILE A 55 3.96 3.74 -12.18
C ILE A 55 2.79 3.13 -12.99
N SER A 56 3.08 2.68 -14.21
CA SER A 56 2.07 2.17 -15.15
C SER A 56 1.45 0.84 -14.70
N LYS A 57 2.24 0.00 -14.02
CA LYS A 57 1.83 -1.32 -13.53
C LYS A 57 1.74 -1.33 -12.00
N LYS A 58 0.74 -2.03 -11.47
CA LYS A 58 0.71 -2.42 -10.06
C LYS A 58 1.66 -3.60 -9.87
N LEU A 59 2.78 -3.36 -9.20
CA LEU A 59 3.78 -4.38 -8.89
C LEU A 59 4.10 -4.38 -7.39
N PHE A 60 4.35 -5.56 -6.86
CA PHE A 60 5.07 -5.69 -5.59
C PHE A 60 6.56 -5.37 -5.80
N PRO A 61 7.28 -4.96 -4.75
CA PRO A 61 8.72 -4.69 -4.85
C PRO A 61 9.53 -5.89 -5.36
N SER A 62 9.25 -7.12 -4.89
CA SER A 62 9.95 -8.32 -5.39
C SER A 62 9.68 -8.57 -6.87
N GLN A 63 8.43 -8.43 -7.33
CA GLN A 63 8.10 -8.51 -8.75
C GLN A 63 8.82 -7.45 -9.59
N SER A 64 8.99 -6.25 -9.04
CA SER A 64 9.72 -5.16 -9.69
C SER A 64 11.22 -5.49 -9.84
N VAL A 65 11.80 -6.13 -8.83
CA VAL A 65 13.18 -6.65 -8.88
C VAL A 65 13.28 -7.79 -9.91
N ASP A 66 12.37 -8.77 -9.87
CA ASP A 66 12.36 -9.92 -10.80
C ASP A 66 12.29 -9.47 -12.26
N ILE A 67 11.46 -8.48 -12.58
CA ILE A 67 11.38 -7.93 -13.94
C ILE A 67 12.72 -7.32 -14.36
N PHE A 68 13.40 -6.55 -13.49
CA PHE A 68 14.72 -6.00 -13.83
C PHE A 68 15.75 -7.13 -14.01
N HIS A 69 15.67 -8.17 -13.19
CA HIS A 69 16.57 -9.31 -13.29
C HIS A 69 16.38 -10.05 -14.62
N GLN A 70 15.13 -10.29 -15.03
CA GLN A 70 14.77 -10.89 -16.32
C GLN A 70 15.22 -10.04 -17.50
N GLU A 71 15.11 -8.71 -17.38
CA GLU A 71 15.60 -7.73 -18.36
C GLU A 71 17.14 -7.56 -18.36
N LYS A 72 17.87 -8.40 -17.60
CA LYS A 72 19.34 -8.45 -17.55
C LYS A 72 19.98 -7.12 -17.17
N TYR A 73 19.50 -6.52 -16.09
CA TYR A 73 20.17 -5.37 -15.46
C TYR A 73 21.39 -5.83 -14.67
N ASP A 74 22.45 -5.04 -14.68
CA ASP A 74 23.73 -5.36 -14.04
C ASP A 74 23.60 -5.33 -12.51
N VAL A 75 22.84 -4.36 -12.00
CA VAL A 75 22.55 -4.17 -10.58
C VAL A 75 21.16 -3.54 -10.40
N ILE A 76 20.52 -3.90 -9.30
CA ILE A 76 19.20 -3.43 -8.91
C ILE A 76 19.31 -2.76 -7.54
N PHE A 77 18.84 -1.52 -7.43
CA PHE A 77 18.74 -0.79 -6.17
C PHE A 77 17.31 -0.82 -5.67
N LEU A 78 17.09 -1.38 -4.47
CA LEU A 78 15.85 -1.24 -3.72
C LEU A 78 15.98 -0.03 -2.80
N ILE A 79 15.26 1.05 -3.11
CA ILE A 79 15.27 2.26 -2.27
C ILE A 79 13.98 2.34 -1.45
N ASN A 80 14.14 2.55 -0.14
CA ASN A 80 13.04 2.58 0.80
C ASN A 80 13.31 3.58 1.93
N TYR A 81 12.24 4.06 2.54
CA TYR A 81 12.29 4.92 3.72
C TYR A 81 11.35 4.35 4.78
N GLY A 82 11.84 3.33 5.48
CA GLY A 82 11.15 2.70 6.60
C GLY A 82 10.95 3.66 7.78
N LYS A 83 10.11 3.25 8.72
CA LYS A 83 9.88 3.99 9.97
C LYS A 83 11.11 3.96 10.87
N SER A 84 11.85 2.86 10.80
CA SER A 84 13.15 2.62 11.44
C SER A 84 14.03 1.76 10.54
N SER A 85 15.35 1.79 10.75
CA SER A 85 16.29 0.85 10.13
C SER A 85 15.82 -0.60 10.25
N VAL A 86 15.34 -1.04 11.42
CA VAL A 86 14.78 -2.38 11.65
C VAL A 86 13.65 -2.73 10.69
N THR A 87 12.66 -1.84 10.53
CA THR A 87 11.54 -2.08 9.59
C THR A 87 12.01 -2.13 8.15
N GLY A 88 12.97 -1.28 7.80
CA GLY A 88 13.56 -1.18 6.48
C GLY A 88 14.36 -2.41 6.09
N HIS A 89 15.26 -2.85 6.97
CA HIS A 89 16.04 -4.08 6.79
C HIS A 89 15.15 -5.31 6.71
N ALA A 90 14.12 -5.41 7.56
CA ALA A 90 13.12 -6.47 7.48
C ALA A 90 12.40 -6.49 6.13
N PHE A 91 12.09 -5.32 5.58
CA PHE A 91 11.48 -5.18 4.27
C PHE A 91 12.43 -5.66 3.16
N GLY A 92 13.68 -5.20 3.14
CA GLY A 92 14.68 -5.63 2.16
C GLY A 92 14.94 -7.14 2.20
N TYR A 93 15.07 -7.70 3.41
CA TYR A 93 15.19 -9.15 3.61
C TYR A 93 14.02 -9.92 2.98
N LYS A 94 12.79 -9.47 3.22
CA LYS A 94 11.59 -10.11 2.66
C LYS A 94 11.54 -9.96 1.14
N VAL A 95 11.88 -8.79 0.60
CA VAL A 95 11.90 -8.56 -0.85
C VAL A 95 12.91 -9.51 -1.50
N TYR A 96 14.15 -9.52 -1.01
CA TYR A 96 15.22 -10.35 -1.57
C TYR A 96 14.87 -11.85 -1.57
N ASN A 97 14.38 -12.38 -0.45
CA ASN A 97 14.01 -13.80 -0.34
C ASN A 97 12.75 -14.18 -1.13
N ASN A 98 11.93 -13.21 -1.52
CA ASN A 98 10.76 -13.43 -2.37
C ASN A 98 11.08 -13.28 -3.87
N CYS A 99 12.28 -12.85 -4.24
CA CYS A 99 12.71 -12.76 -5.63
C CYS A 99 13.16 -14.12 -6.17
N GLN A 100 13.13 -14.28 -7.48
CA GLN A 100 13.68 -15.44 -8.18
C GLN A 100 15.20 -15.30 -8.36
N ASP A 101 15.92 -16.43 -8.31
CA ASP A 101 17.32 -16.55 -8.74
C ASP A 101 18.34 -15.61 -8.05
N GLN A 102 18.04 -15.11 -6.84
CA GLN A 102 18.95 -14.26 -6.04
C GLN A 102 19.53 -13.09 -6.87
N PRO A 103 18.69 -12.09 -7.19
CA PRO A 103 19.06 -11.04 -8.13
C PRO A 103 20.17 -10.14 -7.56
N PRO A 104 20.94 -9.42 -8.42
CA PRO A 104 22.00 -8.52 -7.97
C PRO A 104 21.41 -7.27 -7.28
N LEU A 105 21.04 -7.41 -6.00
CA LEU A 105 20.26 -6.43 -5.25
C LEU A 105 21.13 -5.70 -4.21
N ILE A 106 21.10 -4.37 -4.26
CA ILE A 106 21.56 -3.47 -3.20
C ILE A 106 20.33 -2.77 -2.63
N GLN A 107 20.18 -2.77 -1.31
CA GLN A 107 19.17 -1.94 -0.64
C GLN A 107 19.80 -0.64 -0.17
N MET A 108 19.07 0.46 -0.33
CA MET A 108 19.35 1.74 0.33
C MET A 108 18.17 2.09 1.23
N GLU A 109 18.44 2.25 2.52
CA GLU A 109 17.42 2.38 3.55
C GLU A 109 17.52 3.71 4.28
N ARG A 110 16.37 4.39 4.43
CA ARG A 110 16.20 5.67 5.17
C ARG A 110 17.31 6.68 4.92
N PRO A 111 17.64 6.98 3.65
CA PRO A 111 18.69 7.93 3.38
C PRO A 111 18.34 9.32 3.92
N GLY A 112 19.32 10.01 4.48
CA GLY A 112 19.14 11.30 5.17
C GLY A 112 18.92 11.17 6.67
N GLU A 113 18.65 9.97 7.19
CA GLU A 113 18.62 9.68 8.61
C GLU A 113 20.00 9.27 9.13
N ALA A 114 20.24 9.46 10.44
CA ALA A 114 21.49 9.06 11.08
C ALA A 114 21.72 7.53 11.05
N ASP A 115 20.64 6.74 10.97
CA ASP A 115 20.68 5.27 10.82
C ASP A 115 20.47 4.82 9.36
N GLY A 116 20.58 5.74 8.40
CA GLY A 116 20.50 5.43 6.97
C GLY A 116 21.61 4.47 6.56
N SER A 117 21.27 3.46 5.75
CA SER A 117 22.18 2.35 5.47
C SER A 117 22.13 1.82 4.04
N VAL A 118 23.20 1.11 3.67
CA VAL A 118 23.34 0.36 2.41
C VAL A 118 23.59 -1.11 2.74
N VAL A 119 22.87 -2.00 2.05
CA VAL A 119 22.99 -3.45 2.22
C VAL A 119 23.22 -4.08 0.86
N ALA A 120 24.35 -4.75 0.70
CA ALA A 120 24.58 -5.63 -0.46
C ALA A 120 23.99 -7.01 -0.14
N TRP A 121 22.91 -7.40 -0.81
CA TRP A 121 22.29 -8.72 -0.59
C TRP A 121 23.07 -9.86 -1.24
N ARG A 122 24.04 -9.53 -2.11
CA ARG A 122 25.03 -10.44 -2.66
C ARG A 122 26.44 -9.93 -2.42
N SER A 123 27.37 -10.85 -2.17
CA SER A 123 28.76 -10.54 -1.85
C SER A 123 29.52 -9.89 -3.01
N ASP A 124 29.17 -10.23 -4.26
CA ASP A 124 29.79 -9.63 -5.46
C ASP A 124 29.45 -8.15 -5.64
N LEU A 125 28.51 -7.61 -4.87
CA LEU A 125 28.10 -6.20 -4.90
C LEU A 125 28.68 -5.37 -3.74
N GLU A 126 29.44 -5.98 -2.83
CA GLU A 126 29.95 -5.30 -1.64
C GLU A 126 30.84 -4.10 -1.95
N GLU A 127 31.67 -4.17 -2.99
CA GLU A 127 32.55 -3.07 -3.37
C GLU A 127 31.75 -1.85 -3.85
N LEU A 128 30.75 -2.09 -4.71
CA LEU A 128 29.86 -1.04 -5.19
C LEU A 128 29.02 -0.45 -4.05
N ALA A 129 28.49 -1.30 -3.17
CA ALA A 129 27.73 -0.86 -2.00
C ALA A 129 28.59 0.02 -1.06
N ARG A 130 29.86 -0.36 -0.85
CA ARG A 130 30.82 0.40 -0.04
C ARG A 130 31.16 1.76 -0.65
N ASP A 131 31.40 1.83 -1.96
CA ASP A 131 31.63 3.11 -2.64
C ASP A 131 30.42 4.05 -2.49
N ILE A 132 29.21 3.52 -2.70
CA ILE A 132 27.96 4.27 -2.56
C ILE A 132 27.74 4.72 -1.11
N SER A 133 28.01 3.84 -0.14
CA SER A 133 27.82 4.18 1.28
C SER A 133 28.72 5.35 1.69
N ILE A 134 29.98 5.36 1.24
CA ILE A 134 30.93 6.46 1.50
C ILE A 134 30.44 7.76 0.86
N LYS A 135 30.09 7.74 -0.44
CA LYS A 135 29.67 8.94 -1.17
C LYS A 135 28.34 9.52 -0.66
N ARG A 136 27.50 8.69 -0.05
CA ARG A 136 26.18 9.09 0.46
C ARG A 136 26.13 9.25 1.98
N GLY A 137 27.24 9.00 2.68
CA GLY A 137 27.31 9.08 4.14
C GLY A 137 26.37 8.09 4.83
N LEU A 138 26.24 6.89 4.29
CA LEU A 138 25.37 5.82 4.79
C LEU A 138 26.18 4.72 5.48
N VAL A 139 25.57 4.06 6.46
CA VAL A 139 26.17 2.95 7.19
C VAL A 139 26.11 1.68 6.33
N MET A 140 27.21 0.95 6.21
CA MET A 140 27.19 -0.40 5.64
C MET A 140 26.64 -1.38 6.67
N VAL A 141 25.67 -2.19 6.26
CA VAL A 141 25.10 -3.26 7.10
C VAL A 141 25.12 -4.56 6.31
N SER A 142 25.58 -5.65 6.93
CA SER A 142 25.62 -6.95 6.26
C SER A 142 24.25 -7.67 6.30
N PRO A 143 23.93 -8.51 5.29
CA PRO A 143 22.73 -9.35 5.34
C PRO A 143 22.65 -10.26 6.57
N ASP A 144 23.78 -10.71 7.11
CA ASP A 144 23.82 -11.61 8.26
C ASP A 144 23.51 -10.88 9.57
N GLU A 145 24.00 -9.65 9.77
CA GLU A 145 23.58 -8.79 10.88
C GLU A 145 22.06 -8.58 10.89
N ILE A 146 21.46 -8.40 9.70
CA ILE A 146 20.02 -8.24 9.56
C ILE A 146 19.29 -9.53 9.96
N LYS A 147 19.72 -10.69 9.46
CA LYS A 147 19.12 -11.99 9.82
C LYS A 147 19.20 -12.21 11.33
N GLU A 148 20.37 -12.01 11.92
CA GLU A 148 20.55 -12.15 13.36
C GLU A 148 19.60 -11.24 14.12
N ALA A 149 19.51 -9.96 13.77
CA ALA A 149 18.61 -9.01 14.41
C ALA A 149 17.13 -9.38 14.29
N LEU A 150 16.70 -9.93 13.15
CA LEU A 150 15.31 -10.32 12.90
C LEU A 150 14.90 -11.58 13.66
N PHE A 151 15.81 -12.54 13.81
CA PHE A 151 15.54 -13.88 14.36
C PHE A 151 16.13 -14.12 15.76
N LYS A 152 16.77 -13.12 16.39
CA LYS A 152 17.40 -13.25 17.73
C LYS A 152 16.48 -13.72 18.85
N GLU A 153 15.19 -13.42 18.75
CA GLU A 153 14.18 -13.78 19.74
C GLU A 153 13.02 -14.48 19.03
N GLU A 154 12.88 -15.81 19.20
CA GLU A 154 11.65 -16.53 18.87
C GLU A 154 10.56 -16.13 19.88
N PRO A 155 9.52 -15.40 19.47
CA PRO A 155 8.58 -14.81 20.42
C PRO A 155 7.49 -15.77 20.88
N CYS A 156 7.35 -16.94 20.24
CA CYS A 156 6.27 -17.87 20.48
C CYS A 156 6.87 -19.28 20.58
N GLN A 157 6.55 -20.00 21.65
CA GLN A 157 6.77 -21.45 21.67
C GLN A 157 5.98 -22.06 20.51
N GLU A 158 6.50 -23.12 19.87
CA GLU A 158 5.75 -23.90 18.90
C GLU A 158 4.47 -24.44 19.57
N VAL A 159 3.34 -23.74 19.35
CA VAL A 159 2.03 -24.26 19.71
C VAL A 159 1.62 -25.17 18.57
N SER A 160 1.53 -26.48 18.85
CA SER A 160 1.18 -27.51 17.86
C SER A 160 -0.07 -27.11 17.06
N GLY A 161 0.09 -26.89 15.75
CA GLY A 161 -1.00 -26.54 14.84
C GLY A 161 -1.23 -25.04 14.62
N ALA A 162 -0.48 -24.16 15.28
CA ALA A 162 -0.55 -22.71 15.10
C ALA A 162 0.73 -22.15 14.47
N VAL A 163 0.57 -21.21 13.53
CA VAL A 163 1.66 -20.44 12.93
C VAL A 163 1.77 -19.12 13.67
N CYS A 164 2.95 -18.82 14.24
CA CYS A 164 3.22 -17.54 14.87
C CYS A 164 4.19 -16.72 14.01
N ARG A 165 3.87 -15.44 13.77
CA ARG A 165 4.73 -14.54 12.98
C ARG A 165 4.92 -13.19 13.65
N LYS A 166 6.18 -12.89 13.99
CA LYS A 166 6.61 -11.61 14.52
C LYS A 166 6.47 -10.48 13.50
N ILE A 167 6.04 -9.32 13.97
CA ILE A 167 6.06 -8.08 13.20
C ILE A 167 7.33 -7.30 13.56
N ALA A 168 8.17 -7.06 12.56
CA ALA A 168 9.38 -6.26 12.74
C ALA A 168 9.04 -4.77 12.86
N GLY A 169 9.45 -4.15 13.98
CA GLY A 169 9.42 -2.69 14.18
C GLY A 169 8.01 -2.07 14.23
N ALA A 170 7.05 -2.75 14.84
CA ALA A 170 5.79 -2.12 15.25
C ALA A 170 6.05 -1.11 16.38
N SER A 171 5.26 -0.05 16.42
CA SER A 171 5.18 0.89 17.56
C SER A 171 3.79 0.81 18.19
N PRO A 172 3.61 1.18 19.47
CA PRO A 172 2.29 1.23 20.09
C PRO A 172 1.32 2.12 19.31
N SER A 173 0.04 1.74 19.32
CA SER A 173 -1.07 2.44 18.68
C SER A 173 -1.01 2.51 17.14
N GLU A 174 -0.32 1.56 16.51
CA GLU A 174 -0.28 1.44 15.06
C GLU A 174 -1.33 0.42 14.56
N ASN A 175 -2.03 0.77 13.46
CA ASN A 175 -2.82 -0.19 12.72
C ASN A 175 -1.94 -1.32 12.20
N ILE A 176 -2.47 -2.55 12.21
CA ILE A 176 -1.80 -3.73 11.68
C ILE A 176 -2.58 -4.24 10.49
N PHE A 177 -1.93 -4.18 9.32
CA PHE A 177 -2.50 -4.64 8.07
C PHE A 177 -1.97 -6.02 7.73
N VAL A 178 -2.86 -6.91 7.33
CA VAL A 178 -2.52 -8.19 6.69
C VAL A 178 -3.20 -8.23 5.34
N ASN A 179 -2.40 -8.39 4.27
CA ASN A 179 -2.87 -8.36 2.88
C ASN A 179 -3.75 -7.14 2.53
N GLY A 180 -3.53 -6.01 3.21
CA GLY A 180 -4.25 -4.76 2.97
C GLY A 180 -5.48 -4.53 3.86
N ILE A 181 -5.85 -5.49 4.71
CA ILE A 181 -6.97 -5.37 5.66
C ILE A 181 -6.42 -5.10 7.06
N VAL A 182 -7.02 -4.14 7.77
CA VAL A 182 -6.70 -3.86 9.18
C VAL A 182 -7.27 -4.98 10.04
N ILE A 183 -6.41 -5.73 10.72
CA ILE A 183 -6.80 -6.84 11.59
C ILE A 183 -6.74 -6.48 13.08
N GLY A 184 -6.31 -5.26 13.41
CA GLY A 184 -6.08 -4.87 14.80
C GLY A 184 -5.12 -3.70 14.95
N LYS A 185 -4.79 -3.40 16.20
CA LYS A 185 -3.85 -2.34 16.59
C LYS A 185 -2.79 -2.88 17.55
N SER A 186 -1.58 -2.39 17.43
CA SER A 186 -0.50 -2.72 18.37
C SER A 186 -0.67 -1.98 19.69
N ASN A 187 -0.34 -2.66 20.79
CA ASN A 187 -0.25 -2.07 22.14
C ASN A 187 1.20 -1.95 22.62
N SER A 188 2.11 -2.63 21.94
CA SER A 188 3.54 -2.63 22.26
C SER A 188 4.39 -2.62 20.99
N SER A 189 5.71 -2.54 21.15
CA SER A 189 6.67 -2.70 20.05
C SER A 189 7.01 -4.16 19.73
N LYS A 190 6.61 -5.11 20.59
CA LYS A 190 6.81 -6.55 20.41
C LYS A 190 5.47 -7.19 20.05
N VAL A 191 5.18 -7.25 18.76
CA VAL A 191 3.89 -7.76 18.25
C VAL A 191 4.08 -9.03 17.43
N SER A 192 3.21 -10.01 17.64
CA SER A 192 3.16 -11.24 16.85
C SER A 192 1.73 -11.60 16.49
N ILE A 193 1.54 -12.11 15.28
CA ILE A 193 0.25 -12.62 14.79
C ILE A 193 0.25 -14.13 14.98
N LEU A 194 -0.83 -14.68 15.56
CA LEU A 194 -1.07 -16.11 15.67
C LEU A 194 -2.17 -16.51 14.68
N ALA A 195 -1.95 -17.59 13.94
CA ALA A 195 -2.97 -18.16 13.06
C ALA A 195 -3.07 -19.68 13.21
N GLU A 196 -4.30 -20.17 13.32
CA GLU A 196 -4.63 -21.59 13.40
C GLU A 196 -5.44 -21.98 12.17
N ASN A 197 -5.04 -23.04 11.47
CA ASN A 197 -5.70 -23.48 10.23
C ASN A 197 -5.88 -22.37 9.18
N GLY A 198 -4.94 -21.41 9.16
CA GLY A 198 -4.94 -20.25 8.27
C GLY A 198 -5.86 -19.11 8.71
N ILE A 199 -6.54 -19.19 9.85
CA ILE A 199 -7.35 -18.09 10.40
C ILE A 199 -6.55 -17.42 11.50
N ILE A 200 -6.45 -16.09 11.47
CA ILE A 200 -5.80 -15.33 12.54
C ILE A 200 -6.65 -15.45 13.80
N THR A 201 -6.06 -15.98 14.88
CA THR A 201 -6.77 -16.23 16.14
C THR A 201 -6.40 -15.24 17.24
N ASP A 202 -5.19 -14.67 17.19
CA ASP A 202 -4.72 -13.75 18.22
C ASP A 202 -3.65 -12.77 17.70
N LEU A 203 -3.50 -11.67 18.43
CA LEU A 203 -2.50 -10.64 18.22
C LEU A 203 -1.75 -10.37 19.53
N ILE A 204 -0.67 -11.12 19.75
CA ILE A 204 0.17 -10.94 20.94
C ILE A 204 0.81 -9.55 20.90
N GLY A 205 0.63 -8.78 21.97
CA GLY A 205 1.15 -7.41 22.06
C GLY A 205 0.30 -6.37 21.31
N GLY A 206 -0.94 -6.70 20.95
CA GLY A 206 -1.94 -5.80 20.38
C GLY A 206 -3.38 -6.24 20.66
N ASP A 207 -4.33 -5.50 20.10
CA ASP A 207 -5.76 -5.80 20.16
C ASP A 207 -6.24 -6.27 18.77
N LEU A 208 -6.83 -7.46 18.72
CA LEU A 208 -7.38 -8.03 17.49
C LEU A 208 -8.74 -7.38 17.17
N LYS A 209 -8.90 -6.89 15.93
CA LYS A 209 -10.19 -6.42 15.36
C LYS A 209 -10.88 -7.60 14.71
N GLN A 210 -11.81 -8.23 15.42
CA GLN A 210 -12.53 -9.43 14.99
C GLN A 210 -13.14 -9.28 13.59
N HIS A 211 -13.82 -8.17 13.32
CA HIS A 211 -14.41 -7.90 12.01
C HIS A 211 -13.38 -7.82 10.86
N GLY A 212 -12.17 -7.33 11.15
CA GLY A 212 -11.08 -7.31 10.16
C GLY A 212 -10.54 -8.71 9.83
N VAL A 213 -10.50 -9.60 10.83
CA VAL A 213 -10.14 -11.02 10.63
C VAL A 213 -11.21 -11.75 9.81
N GLU A 214 -12.49 -11.49 10.09
CA GLU A 214 -13.62 -12.05 9.33
C GLU A 214 -13.55 -11.62 7.85
N LYS A 215 -13.29 -10.33 7.59
CA LYS A 215 -13.07 -9.79 6.24
C LYS A 215 -11.85 -10.40 5.54
N LEU A 216 -10.77 -10.65 6.27
CA LEU A 216 -9.55 -11.26 5.73
C LEU A 216 -9.71 -12.73 5.37
N GLY A 217 -10.44 -13.50 6.18
CA GLY A 217 -10.64 -14.92 5.98
C GLY A 217 -9.37 -15.76 6.12
N LYS A 218 -9.32 -16.90 5.42
CA LYS A 218 -8.19 -17.84 5.48
C LYS A 218 -6.98 -17.32 4.69
N ILE A 219 -5.81 -17.32 5.33
CA ILE A 219 -4.56 -16.83 4.78
C ILE A 219 -3.38 -17.76 5.10
N ASN A 220 -2.35 -17.72 4.25
CA ASN A 220 -1.04 -18.24 4.59
C ASN A 220 -0.25 -17.15 5.32
N LEU A 221 -0.10 -17.27 6.65
CA LEU A 221 0.50 -16.22 7.48
C LEU A 221 1.98 -15.99 7.16
N GLU A 222 2.72 -17.02 6.74
CA GLU A 222 4.14 -16.90 6.39
C GLU A 222 4.34 -16.02 5.15
N LYS A 223 3.45 -16.18 4.16
CA LYS A 223 3.48 -15.45 2.89
C LYS A 223 2.73 -14.14 2.92
N ALA A 224 1.92 -13.88 3.94
CA ALA A 224 1.10 -12.69 4.02
C ALA A 224 1.93 -11.40 4.00
N ILE A 225 1.39 -10.34 3.42
CA ILE A 225 2.00 -9.01 3.44
C ILE A 225 1.54 -8.30 4.70
N ILE A 226 2.49 -8.04 5.61
CA ILE A 226 2.21 -7.36 6.88
C ILE A 226 2.77 -5.94 6.82
N LYS A 227 1.94 -4.96 7.16
CA LYS A 227 2.34 -3.54 7.31
C LYS A 227 1.83 -3.00 8.64
N THR A 228 2.51 -1.99 9.18
CA THR A 228 2.06 -1.29 10.39
C THR A 228 2.12 0.22 10.25
N GLY A 229 1.21 0.91 10.93
CA GLY A 229 1.12 2.37 10.93
C GLY A 229 0.34 2.92 9.74
N LEU A 230 0.55 4.19 9.39
CA LEU A 230 -0.16 4.84 8.30
C LEU A 230 0.36 4.41 6.91
N LEU A 231 -0.54 4.36 5.93
CA LEU A 231 -0.18 4.05 4.54
C LEU A 231 0.62 5.17 3.86
N ARG A 232 0.41 6.42 4.31
CA ARG A 232 1.18 7.62 3.96
C ARG A 232 1.09 8.62 5.12
N LYS A 233 2.24 9.07 5.62
CA LYS A 233 2.36 9.96 6.79
C LYS A 233 2.56 11.43 6.41
N SER A 234 3.19 11.70 5.27
CA SER A 234 3.52 13.06 4.87
C SER A 234 2.25 13.89 4.64
N GLN A 235 2.24 15.12 5.16
CA GLN A 235 1.31 16.14 4.71
C GLN A 235 1.71 16.56 3.30
N VAL A 236 0.76 16.52 2.38
CA VAL A 236 1.02 16.72 0.95
C VAL A 236 0.00 17.66 0.35
N ASN A 237 0.42 18.41 -0.67
CA ASN A 237 -0.50 19.15 -1.51
C ASN A 237 -0.82 18.30 -2.75
N PRO A 238 -2.00 17.69 -2.85
CA PRO A 238 -2.30 16.76 -3.92
C PRO A 238 -2.26 17.45 -5.28
N ARG A 239 -1.64 16.80 -6.27
CA ARG A 239 -1.67 17.30 -7.63
C ARG A 239 -2.88 16.79 -8.39
N ILE A 240 -3.72 17.70 -8.88
CA ILE A 240 -4.84 17.35 -9.75
C ILE A 240 -4.37 17.27 -11.21
N ILE A 241 -4.43 16.07 -11.77
CA ILE A 241 -4.19 15.78 -13.18
C ILE A 241 -5.45 16.16 -13.96
N ARG A 242 -5.29 17.08 -14.91
CA ARG A 242 -6.39 17.43 -15.81
C ARG A 242 -6.68 16.25 -16.74
N SER A 243 -7.94 15.81 -16.76
CA SER A 243 -8.44 14.90 -17.78
C SER A 243 -9.32 15.66 -18.77
N ASN A 244 -9.10 15.44 -20.06
CA ASN A 244 -10.00 15.94 -21.10
C ASN A 244 -11.20 15.00 -21.20
N LYS A 245 -12.24 15.29 -20.42
CA LYS A 245 -13.50 14.55 -20.48
C LYS A 245 -14.47 15.26 -21.41
N SER A 246 -14.56 14.80 -22.65
CA SER A 246 -15.68 15.10 -23.54
C SER A 246 -16.38 13.78 -23.88
N LYS A 247 -17.45 13.45 -23.15
CA LYS A 247 -18.22 12.24 -23.44
C LYS A 247 -19.71 12.53 -23.35
N HIS A 248 -20.47 11.91 -24.25
CA HIS A 248 -21.93 11.91 -24.25
C HIS A 248 -22.53 10.98 -23.19
N LYS A 249 -21.73 10.07 -22.61
CA LYS A 249 -22.09 9.14 -21.55
C LYS A 249 -21.05 9.15 -20.44
N PHE A 250 -21.49 8.84 -19.22
CA PHE A 250 -20.64 8.76 -18.04
C PHE A 250 -20.35 7.30 -17.69
N THR A 251 -19.12 7.01 -17.27
CA THR A 251 -18.74 5.70 -16.75
C THR A 251 -18.74 5.74 -15.23
N VAL A 252 -19.48 4.83 -14.58
CA VAL A 252 -19.49 4.67 -13.12
C VAL A 252 -18.87 3.33 -12.76
N ALA A 253 -17.97 3.32 -11.78
CA ALA A 253 -17.36 2.11 -11.26
C ALA A 253 -17.87 1.76 -9.86
N PHE A 254 -17.79 0.49 -9.51
CA PHE A 254 -18.09 -0.04 -8.18
C PHE A 254 -16.83 -0.69 -7.58
N VAL A 255 -16.54 -0.39 -6.32
CA VAL A 255 -15.40 -0.93 -5.59
C VAL A 255 -15.88 -1.44 -4.24
N ASN A 256 -15.80 -2.76 -4.08
CA ASN A 256 -16.00 -3.42 -2.79
C ASN A 256 -14.65 -3.85 -2.23
N HIS A 257 -14.55 -3.95 -0.90
CA HIS A 257 -13.43 -4.42 -0.07
C HIS A 257 -12.13 -4.77 -0.78
N ALA A 258 -11.07 -4.06 -0.38
CA ALA A 258 -9.75 -4.04 -0.97
C ALA A 258 -9.73 -3.30 -2.32
N ALA A 259 -9.37 -2.02 -2.27
CA ALA A 259 -9.07 -1.17 -3.42
C ALA A 259 -7.78 -1.66 -4.14
N GLU A 260 -7.80 -2.90 -4.64
CA GLU A 260 -6.61 -3.62 -5.05
C GLU A 260 -5.84 -2.87 -6.13
N ASP A 261 -6.52 -2.24 -7.09
CA ASP A 261 -5.88 -1.29 -8.00
C ASP A 261 -6.83 -0.13 -8.37
N ILE A 262 -7.07 0.78 -7.42
CA ILE A 262 -7.95 1.94 -7.64
C ILE A 262 -7.57 2.77 -8.88
N TYR A 263 -6.30 2.74 -9.28
CA TYR A 263 -5.80 3.46 -10.46
C TYR A 263 -6.41 2.96 -11.78
N LYS A 264 -6.99 1.74 -11.82
CA LYS A 264 -7.74 1.26 -12.99
C LYS A 264 -8.94 2.16 -13.29
N PHE A 265 -9.45 2.87 -12.29
CA PHE A 265 -10.59 3.77 -12.40
C PHE A 265 -10.19 5.24 -12.64
N LYS A 266 -8.92 5.56 -12.90
CA LYS A 266 -8.46 6.95 -13.12
C LYS A 266 -9.11 7.69 -14.30
N ASN A 267 -9.88 7.00 -15.13
CA ASN A 267 -10.56 7.53 -16.32
C ASN A 267 -12.09 7.42 -16.26
N VAL A 268 -12.67 7.02 -15.12
CA VAL A 268 -14.14 6.97 -14.94
C VAL A 268 -14.67 8.30 -14.44
N ASP A 269 -15.99 8.45 -14.39
CA ASP A 269 -16.66 9.70 -14.02
C ASP A 269 -17.17 9.73 -12.58
N LEU A 270 -17.36 8.57 -11.97
CA LEU A 270 -17.79 8.42 -10.59
C LEU A 270 -17.38 7.02 -10.09
N VAL A 271 -17.02 6.90 -8.82
CA VAL A 271 -16.78 5.60 -8.18
C VAL A 271 -17.69 5.43 -6.98
N VAL A 272 -18.41 4.32 -6.90
CA VAL A 272 -19.14 3.90 -5.70
C VAL A 272 -18.24 2.97 -4.90
N THR A 273 -18.03 3.25 -3.63
CA THR A 273 -17.16 2.47 -2.73
C THR A 273 -17.96 1.92 -1.56
N VAL A 274 -17.55 0.75 -1.06
CA VAL A 274 -18.12 0.13 0.14
C VAL A 274 -17.03 -0.04 1.20
N GLY A 275 -17.34 0.36 2.43
CA GLY A 275 -16.44 0.33 3.58
C GLY A 275 -15.70 1.64 3.81
N ASP A 276 -15.49 1.97 5.08
CA ASP A 276 -14.90 3.22 5.55
C ASP A 276 -13.48 3.45 5.02
N ASP A 277 -12.57 2.49 5.21
CA ASP A 277 -11.18 2.62 4.77
C ASP A 277 -11.03 2.53 3.26
N THR A 278 -11.80 1.67 2.60
CA THR A 278 -11.86 1.58 1.13
C THR A 278 -12.27 2.93 0.56
N THR A 279 -13.31 3.55 1.12
CA THR A 279 -13.80 4.86 0.72
C THR A 279 -12.76 5.95 0.97
N LEU A 280 -12.11 5.96 2.13
CA LEU A 280 -11.06 6.93 2.48
C LEU A 280 -9.89 6.87 1.49
N VAL A 281 -9.34 5.68 1.26
CA VAL A 281 -8.18 5.48 0.36
C VAL A 281 -8.56 5.73 -1.09
N ALA A 282 -9.75 5.29 -1.52
CA ALA A 282 -10.22 5.50 -2.88
C ALA A 282 -10.43 6.99 -3.16
N ALA A 283 -11.12 7.70 -2.27
CA ALA A 283 -11.33 9.14 -2.40
C ALA A 283 -10.01 9.89 -2.46
N ASP A 284 -9.06 9.57 -1.58
CA ASP A 284 -7.74 10.19 -1.56
C ASP A 284 -7.01 10.03 -2.90
N ILE A 285 -6.91 8.80 -3.41
CA ILE A 285 -6.19 8.55 -4.67
C ILE A 285 -6.93 9.17 -5.86
N LEU A 286 -8.26 9.00 -5.94
CA LEU A 286 -9.08 9.49 -7.04
C LEU A 286 -9.20 11.02 -7.08
N TYR A 287 -8.94 11.69 -5.97
CA TYR A 287 -8.81 13.15 -5.90
C TYR A 287 -7.83 13.69 -6.95
N ARG A 288 -6.69 13.02 -7.16
CA ARG A 288 -5.68 13.41 -8.16
C ARG A 288 -6.20 13.35 -9.59
N PHE A 289 -7.29 12.64 -9.85
CA PHE A 289 -7.91 12.53 -11.17
C PHE A 289 -9.20 13.34 -11.30
N ASN A 290 -9.55 14.12 -10.26
CA ASN A 290 -10.82 14.84 -10.13
C ASN A 290 -12.04 13.91 -10.32
N ILE A 291 -11.98 12.74 -9.70
CA ILE A 291 -13.05 11.74 -9.77
C ILE A 291 -13.79 11.71 -8.42
N PRO A 292 -15.09 12.03 -8.40
CA PRO A 292 -15.90 11.93 -7.20
C PRO A 292 -16.15 10.49 -6.78
N VAL A 293 -16.38 10.32 -5.47
CA VAL A 293 -16.70 9.03 -4.84
C VAL A 293 -18.05 9.13 -4.13
N ILE A 294 -18.90 8.10 -4.29
CA ILE A 294 -20.04 7.84 -3.40
C ILE A 294 -19.66 6.70 -2.46
N GLY A 295 -19.37 7.02 -1.20
CA GLY A 295 -18.99 6.02 -0.20
C GLY A 295 -20.20 5.51 0.56
N ILE A 296 -20.34 4.19 0.66
CA ILE A 296 -21.28 3.51 1.56
C ILE A 296 -20.45 3.02 2.74
N THR A 297 -20.65 3.62 3.91
CA THR A 297 -19.82 3.43 5.11
C THR A 297 -20.70 3.11 6.31
N ASP A 298 -20.16 2.49 7.36
CA ASP A 298 -20.90 2.18 8.59
C ASP A 298 -20.36 2.93 9.83
N GLY A 299 -19.27 3.68 9.64
CA GLY A 299 -18.64 4.51 10.66
C GLY A 299 -17.47 3.83 11.38
N ASP A 300 -17.00 2.67 10.93
CA ASP A 300 -15.91 1.89 11.54
C ASP A 300 -14.48 2.28 11.15
N LEU A 301 -14.28 3.55 10.77
CA LEU A 301 -13.02 4.09 10.24
C LEU A 301 -11.75 3.77 11.08
N ASP A 302 -10.78 3.07 10.49
CA ASP A 302 -9.51 2.72 11.14
C ASP A 302 -8.43 3.81 11.01
N LYS A 303 -8.69 4.88 10.25
CA LYS A 303 -7.77 6.01 10.00
C LYS A 303 -6.43 5.57 9.42
N VAL A 304 -6.48 4.99 8.22
CA VAL A 304 -5.31 4.41 7.53
C VAL A 304 -4.40 5.43 6.83
N VAL A 305 -4.83 6.68 6.71
CA VAL A 305 -4.05 7.85 6.25
C VAL A 305 -4.26 9.03 7.21
N GLU A 306 -3.29 9.94 7.29
CA GLU A 306 -3.33 11.09 8.21
C GLU A 306 -4.39 12.12 7.79
N GLU A 307 -4.33 12.54 6.53
CA GLU A 307 -5.30 13.43 5.89
C GLU A 307 -5.77 12.80 4.58
N GLY A 308 -7.08 12.57 4.46
CA GLY A 308 -7.70 12.05 3.24
C GLY A 308 -8.31 13.19 2.43
N PHE A 309 -8.15 13.13 1.11
CA PHE A 309 -8.72 14.13 0.20
C PHE A 309 -9.98 13.60 -0.48
N LYS A 310 -10.98 14.45 -0.68
CA LYS A 310 -12.18 14.13 -1.47
C LYS A 310 -12.57 15.30 -2.36
N THR A 311 -13.12 15.00 -3.54
CA THR A 311 -13.63 16.04 -4.43
C THR A 311 -14.90 16.66 -3.84
N LYS A 312 -15.27 17.87 -4.28
CA LYS A 312 -16.48 18.55 -3.80
C LYS A 312 -17.77 17.81 -4.14
N ASP A 313 -17.77 17.06 -5.24
CA ASP A 313 -18.93 16.32 -5.72
C ASP A 313 -19.00 14.89 -5.15
N SER A 314 -18.08 14.54 -4.24
CA SER A 314 -18.11 13.27 -3.50
C SER A 314 -19.21 13.30 -2.44
N LEU A 315 -19.86 12.15 -2.20
CA LEU A 315 -20.93 11.96 -1.23
C LEU A 315 -20.58 10.79 -0.31
N ILE A 316 -20.67 10.95 1.00
CA ILE A 316 -20.50 9.84 1.95
C ILE A 316 -21.85 9.53 2.59
N ILE A 317 -22.26 8.27 2.50
CA ILE A 317 -23.52 7.74 3.00
C ILE A 317 -23.19 6.78 4.14
N GLU A 318 -23.35 7.27 5.36
CA GLU A 318 -23.14 6.48 6.57
C GLU A 318 -24.43 5.75 6.94
N VAL A 319 -24.44 4.44 6.74
CA VAL A 319 -25.51 3.52 7.13
C VAL A 319 -25.33 3.05 8.58
N ASN A 320 -26.22 2.20 9.07
CA ASN A 320 -26.10 1.62 10.41
C ASN A 320 -24.82 0.77 10.52
N ALA A 321 -24.21 0.73 11.71
CA ALA A 321 -23.03 -0.06 12.00
C ALA A 321 -23.20 -1.53 11.55
N GLY A 322 -22.27 -2.03 10.74
CA GLY A 322 -22.25 -3.38 10.16
C GLY A 322 -23.15 -3.59 8.93
N TRP A 323 -23.76 -2.54 8.35
CA TRP A 323 -24.68 -2.67 7.22
C TRP A 323 -24.08 -2.26 5.87
N ASP A 324 -22.90 -1.66 5.83
CA ASP A 324 -22.23 -1.23 4.60
C ASP A 324 -22.07 -2.38 3.60
N ASP A 325 -21.64 -3.56 4.06
CA ASP A 325 -21.44 -4.75 3.24
C ASP A 325 -22.74 -5.21 2.56
N PHE A 326 -23.82 -5.26 3.35
CA PHE A 326 -25.13 -5.70 2.88
C PHE A 326 -25.76 -4.70 1.92
N VAL A 327 -25.74 -3.40 2.27
CA VAL A 327 -26.25 -2.33 1.43
C VAL A 327 -25.43 -2.23 0.14
N GLY A 328 -24.12 -2.35 0.24
CA GLY A 328 -23.19 -2.38 -0.89
C GLY A 328 -23.51 -3.52 -1.86
N LEU A 329 -23.78 -4.72 -1.34
CA LEU A 329 -24.18 -5.86 -2.16
C LEU A 329 -25.51 -5.61 -2.89
N GLU A 330 -26.52 -5.04 -2.22
CA GLU A 330 -27.80 -4.70 -2.83
C GLU A 330 -27.65 -3.68 -3.98
N VAL A 331 -26.82 -2.66 -3.78
CA VAL A 331 -26.49 -1.68 -4.83
C VAL A 331 -25.76 -2.36 -6.00
N PHE A 332 -24.80 -3.25 -5.72
CA PHE A 332 -24.07 -3.98 -6.74
C PHE A 332 -24.98 -4.88 -7.59
N LEU A 333 -25.93 -5.56 -6.95
CA LEU A 333 -26.88 -6.44 -7.62
C LEU A 333 -27.90 -5.67 -8.44
N LYS A 334 -28.55 -4.65 -7.86
CA LYS A 334 -29.70 -3.96 -8.47
C LYS A 334 -29.31 -2.85 -9.44
N LEU A 335 -28.21 -2.15 -9.18
CA LEU A 335 -27.82 -0.98 -9.97
C LEU A 335 -26.69 -1.27 -10.94
N PHE A 336 -25.74 -2.13 -10.54
CA PHE A 336 -24.59 -2.50 -11.36
C PHE A 336 -24.77 -3.83 -12.09
N ASN A 337 -25.84 -4.61 -11.80
CA ASN A 337 -26.07 -5.93 -12.39
C ASN A 337 -24.85 -6.85 -12.33
N ASN A 338 -24.13 -6.85 -11.20
CA ASN A 338 -22.88 -7.61 -10.99
C ASN A 338 -21.69 -7.16 -11.87
N GLN A 339 -21.71 -5.95 -12.42
CA GLN A 339 -20.60 -5.42 -13.22
C GLN A 339 -19.79 -4.41 -12.43
N GLU A 340 -18.45 -4.49 -12.49
CA GLU A 340 -17.57 -3.50 -11.85
C GLU A 340 -17.73 -2.10 -12.44
N THR A 341 -18.19 -1.99 -13.70
CA THR A 341 -18.34 -0.71 -14.41
C THR A 341 -19.58 -0.71 -15.27
N ILE A 342 -20.30 0.40 -15.28
CA ILE A 342 -21.47 0.63 -16.14
C ILE A 342 -21.38 1.98 -16.84
N GLU A 343 -22.12 2.13 -17.95
CA GLU A 343 -22.36 3.42 -18.58
C GLU A 343 -23.73 3.98 -18.17
N VAL A 344 -23.78 5.28 -17.88
CA VAL A 344 -25.02 6.00 -17.56
C VAL A 344 -25.10 7.29 -18.36
N GLU A 345 -26.32 7.69 -18.71
CA GLU A 345 -26.57 8.94 -19.45
C GLU A 345 -26.61 10.15 -18.52
N ASN A 346 -26.98 9.95 -17.25
CA ASN A 346 -27.18 11.02 -16.29
C ASN A 346 -26.76 10.57 -14.88
N LEU A 347 -25.76 11.26 -14.31
CA LEU A 347 -25.23 10.97 -12.99
C LEU A 347 -26.22 11.28 -11.85
N GLU A 348 -27.08 12.28 -12.00
CA GLU A 348 -28.07 12.64 -10.97
C GLU A 348 -29.21 11.61 -10.87
N ASN A 349 -29.63 11.06 -12.02
CA ASN A 349 -30.56 9.93 -12.04
C ASN A 349 -29.92 8.68 -11.39
N PHE A 350 -28.65 8.40 -11.72
CA PHE A 350 -27.90 7.32 -11.09
C PHE A 350 -27.83 7.48 -9.56
N LYS A 351 -27.46 8.67 -9.06
CA LYS A 351 -27.42 8.99 -7.61
C LYS A 351 -28.78 8.78 -6.96
N SER A 352 -29.86 9.22 -7.61
CA SER A 352 -31.22 9.10 -7.09
C SER A 352 -31.66 7.64 -6.95
N LYS A 353 -31.37 6.80 -7.96
CA LYS A 353 -31.63 5.35 -7.89
C LYS A 353 -30.81 4.66 -6.81
N LEU A 354 -29.53 5.03 -6.67
CA LEU A 354 -28.67 4.53 -5.60
C LEU A 354 -29.28 4.84 -4.23
N LEU A 355 -29.67 6.09 -3.98
CA LEU A 355 -30.31 6.49 -2.72
C LEU A 355 -31.65 5.78 -2.49
N GLN A 356 -32.42 5.51 -3.54
CA GLN A 356 -33.66 4.73 -3.41
C GLN A 356 -33.37 3.31 -2.91
N ILE A 357 -32.40 2.62 -3.50
CA ILE A 357 -32.00 1.27 -3.07
C ILE A 357 -31.55 1.29 -1.62
N ILE A 358 -30.75 2.29 -1.22
CA ILE A 358 -30.29 2.42 0.17
C ILE A 358 -31.49 2.65 1.12
N ASN A 359 -32.43 3.54 0.77
CA ASN A 359 -33.64 3.79 1.59
C ASN A 359 -34.51 2.53 1.78
N GLU A 360 -34.64 1.70 0.75
CA GLU A 360 -35.40 0.44 0.79
C GLU A 360 -34.79 -0.58 1.75
N VAL A 361 -33.46 -0.59 1.88
CA VAL A 361 -32.69 -1.56 2.65
C VAL A 361 -32.39 -1.05 4.07
N ASN A 362 -32.13 0.24 4.21
CA ASN A 362 -31.80 0.89 5.47
C ASN A 362 -32.38 2.31 5.53
N SER A 363 -33.49 2.47 6.27
CA SER A 363 -34.23 3.73 6.34
C SER A 363 -33.55 4.83 7.18
N ASN A 364 -32.46 4.52 7.89
CA ASN A 364 -31.71 5.47 8.71
C ASN A 364 -30.24 5.56 8.23
N TYR A 365 -29.91 6.58 7.46
CA TYR A 365 -28.52 6.93 7.11
C TYR A 365 -28.26 8.42 7.22
N LYS A 366 -26.98 8.80 7.26
CA LYS A 366 -26.53 10.20 7.28
C LYS A 366 -25.74 10.50 6.01
N LEU A 367 -25.95 11.70 5.45
CA LEU A 367 -25.16 12.22 4.32
C LEU A 367 -24.04 13.14 4.87
N LYS A 368 -22.80 12.94 4.42
CA LYS A 368 -21.58 13.64 4.87
C LYS A 368 -20.67 14.10 3.73
#